data_AF-A0A2S2PBJ3-F1
#
_entry.id   AF-A0A2S2PBJ3-F1
#
_cell.length_a   1.000
_cell.length_b   1.000
_cell.length_c   1.000
_cell.angle_alpha   90.00
_cell.angle_beta   90.00
_cell.angle_gamma   90.00
#
_symmetry.space_group_name_H-M   'P 1'
#
loop_
_entity.id
_entity.type
_entity.pdbx_description
1 polymer ?
#
loop_
_entity_poly.entity_id
_entity_poly.type
_entity_poly.pdbx_seq_one_letter_code
_entity_poly.pdbx_strand_id
1 'polypeptide(L)'
;IRPTAFVNCGRILISYTHRMANNCCYYLVACLALYAHPVVTQNDFNDPYGQNAQAYWQQAQQRPQDIIDQQFSRPLYNFQDSQRQAQQQQQQQQQRLLQQQQQLLLQQQQQQQRLQQQQQTQRLQQQRLQQQQRNPNFNQNPTMLQERQNYNSFASRYAPPTLRLQAGSAPYVLTEERLAEIREEFMYWYFDRGGDNDQGDYQTDIHGSMPQIHKNFNFQLPFFGFRFNYTRVSMNGYLEFSDPPKHYRYPLSFPIKEWPKKNDPSFIGIFFSKCRIGSLRTDDVDRRKPGVYFRLERDLQARTDQFGVEMRERLMWDIREGVVGADSFVPKHSAIITWKNMSFAGGIDNSLYRTNTFQMVLATDEVFTYAIFNYVDMQWTSHTEAGGDTTGGEGGVPAFVGFNAGNGTRSFEYYPYSQRSTIRDLVGRGWANNFPGRHIFRIDENIMLGTCNKDIGQ
;
A
#
# COMPACT_ATOMS: atom_id res chain seq x y z
N ILE A 1 52.13 19.59 11.00
CA ILE A 1 52.90 20.57 10.21
C ILE A 1 51.90 21.54 9.58
N ARG A 2 51.94 22.80 9.99
CA ARG A 2 51.40 23.98 9.29
C ARG A 2 52.57 24.99 9.25
N PRO A 3 52.56 26.08 8.45
CA PRO A 3 51.60 26.49 7.41
C PRO A 3 52.30 27.00 6.12
N THR A 4 51.54 27.28 5.06
CA THR A 4 51.79 28.46 4.22
C THR A 4 50.50 28.88 3.51
N ALA A 5 50.18 30.15 3.65
CA ALA A 5 49.09 30.85 2.97
C ALA A 5 49.54 31.33 1.58
N PHE A 6 48.61 31.38 0.63
CA PHE A 6 48.67 32.35 -0.47
C PHE A 6 47.26 32.90 -0.74
N VAL A 7 47.23 34.22 -0.83
CA VAL A 7 46.09 35.08 -1.18
C VAL A 7 46.18 35.35 -2.67
N ASN A 8 45.08 35.31 -3.43
CA ASN A 8 44.86 36.37 -4.42
C ASN A 8 43.39 36.55 -4.84
N CYS A 9 43.08 37.82 -5.10
CA CYS A 9 41.81 38.47 -5.30
C CYS A 9 41.16 38.23 -6.68
N GLY A 10 39.82 38.21 -6.68
CA GLY A 10 38.99 39.19 -7.42
C GLY A 10 38.68 38.95 -8.90
N ARG A 11 37.39 38.80 -9.23
CA ARG A 11 36.62 39.77 -10.03
C ARG A 11 35.17 39.32 -10.21
N ILE A 12 34.26 40.27 -9.93
CA ILE A 12 32.83 40.27 -10.27
C ILE A 12 32.66 41.01 -11.61
N LEU A 13 31.71 40.58 -12.44
CA LEU A 13 30.78 41.35 -13.32
C LEU A 13 30.15 40.33 -14.31
N ILE A 14 28.90 40.36 -14.79
CA ILE A 14 27.64 41.09 -14.55
C ILE A 14 26.58 40.36 -15.43
N SER A 15 25.34 40.27 -14.91
CA SER A 15 24.01 40.14 -15.54
C SER A 15 23.75 39.29 -16.80
N TYR A 16 22.66 38.52 -16.79
CA TYR A 16 21.43 38.90 -17.54
C TYR A 16 20.17 38.26 -16.95
N THR A 17 19.16 39.09 -16.82
CA THR A 17 17.81 38.88 -16.27
C THR A 17 16.79 38.52 -17.36
N HIS A 18 15.80 37.68 -17.04
CA HIS A 18 14.40 37.76 -17.51
C HIS A 18 13.53 36.87 -16.60
N ARG A 19 12.76 37.43 -15.63
CA ARG A 19 11.34 37.85 -15.68
C ARG A 19 10.36 36.78 -16.21
N MET A 20 9.50 36.26 -15.32
CA MET A 20 8.07 36.64 -15.14
C MET A 20 7.52 35.91 -13.89
N ALA A 21 7.20 36.62 -12.81
CA ALA A 21 5.88 37.17 -12.43
C ALA A 21 5.12 36.22 -11.46
N ASN A 22 5.06 36.59 -10.16
CA ASN A 22 3.87 37.10 -9.44
C ASN A 22 2.78 36.03 -9.22
N ASN A 23 2.13 35.85 -8.08
CA ASN A 23 2.16 36.44 -6.74
C ASN A 23 1.23 35.56 -5.86
N CYS A 24 1.26 35.77 -4.54
CA CYS A 24 0.25 35.36 -3.54
C CYS A 24 0.59 34.13 -2.67
N CYS A 25 1.35 34.38 -1.62
CA CYS A 25 1.16 33.77 -0.31
C CYS A 25 1.23 34.92 0.69
N TYR A 26 0.31 35.01 1.66
CA TYR A 26 0.65 35.34 3.05
C TYR A 26 -0.58 35.10 3.93
N TYR A 27 -0.47 34.09 4.78
CA TYR A 27 -1.31 33.87 5.94
C TYR A 27 -0.41 34.01 7.17
N LEU A 28 -0.86 34.85 8.12
CA LEU A 28 -0.61 34.88 9.57
C LEU A 28 0.86 34.93 10.09
N VAL A 29 1.14 35.86 11.01
CA VAL A 29 1.13 35.61 12.47
C VAL A 29 1.68 36.84 13.25
N ALA A 30 0.89 37.22 14.27
CA ALA A 30 1.19 37.83 15.59
C ALA A 30 2.10 39.07 15.76
N CYS A 31 1.57 40.04 16.52
CA CYS A 31 2.33 40.91 17.42
C CYS A 31 1.57 41.07 18.75
N LEU A 32 2.21 40.70 19.86
CA LEU A 32 1.86 41.12 21.23
C LEU A 32 3.00 42.01 21.76
N ALA A 33 2.70 43.30 21.81
CA ALA A 33 2.87 44.25 22.91
C ALA A 33 4.17 44.31 23.76
N LEU A 34 4.66 45.56 23.85
CA LEU A 34 5.27 46.26 25.01
C LEU A 34 6.76 46.02 25.29
N TYR A 35 7.55 47.09 25.24
CA TYR A 35 8.12 47.78 26.42
C TYR A 35 8.76 49.11 25.98
N ALA A 36 8.69 50.11 26.87
CA ALA A 36 9.06 51.50 26.62
C ALA A 36 10.26 51.95 27.48
N HIS A 37 11.02 52.92 26.93
CA HIS A 37 11.78 54.01 27.59
C HIS A 37 13.11 53.67 28.33
N PRO A 38 13.99 54.67 28.69
CA PRO A 38 14.28 56.00 28.10
C PRO A 38 15.80 56.48 28.13
N VAL A 39 16.12 57.48 27.26
CA VAL A 39 16.80 58.81 27.50
C VAL A 39 18.30 58.94 27.91
N VAL A 40 18.92 60.05 27.42
CA VAL A 40 20.08 60.87 27.91
C VAL A 40 21.43 60.53 27.25
N THR A 41 22.33 61.37 26.69
CA THR A 41 22.67 62.83 26.53
C THR A 41 23.72 62.93 25.40
N GLN A 42 23.97 64.02 24.67
CA GLN A 42 24.84 65.20 24.97
C GLN A 42 24.89 66.05 23.66
N ASN A 43 24.52 67.34 23.62
CA ASN A 43 25.37 68.56 23.78
C ASN A 43 26.64 68.54 22.88
N ASP A 44 27.03 69.52 22.06
CA ASP A 44 26.97 70.99 22.18
C ASP A 44 27.47 71.71 20.89
N PHE A 45 26.99 72.94 20.64
CA PHE A 45 27.70 74.17 20.12
C PHE A 45 28.32 74.17 18.70
N ASN A 46 28.44 75.26 17.94
CA ASN A 46 27.99 76.67 17.87
C ASN A 46 28.57 77.19 16.52
N ASP A 47 27.89 78.07 15.77
CA ASP A 47 28.38 79.45 15.52
C ASP A 47 27.42 80.21 14.56
N PRO A 48 27.09 81.50 14.82
CA PRO A 48 26.11 82.30 14.09
C PRO A 48 26.73 83.43 13.24
N TYR A 49 25.91 83.98 12.34
CA TYR A 49 26.07 85.20 11.52
C TYR A 49 26.95 85.15 10.25
N GLY A 50 26.26 85.12 9.10
CA GLY A 50 26.80 85.39 7.77
C GLY A 50 25.68 85.77 6.79
N GLN A 51 25.26 87.03 6.86
CA GLN A 51 24.54 87.86 5.88
C GLN A 51 24.15 87.24 4.51
N ASN A 52 22.84 87.26 4.19
CA ASN A 52 22.30 87.96 3.00
C ASN A 52 20.77 87.86 2.99
N ALA A 53 20.15 88.88 3.58
CA ALA A 53 18.74 89.21 3.35
C ALA A 53 18.68 90.28 2.27
N GLN A 54 18.23 89.93 1.07
CA GLN A 54 17.62 90.86 0.12
C GLN A 54 16.89 90.07 -0.97
N ALA A 55 15.67 90.54 -1.28
CA ALA A 55 14.73 90.06 -2.30
C ALA A 55 13.83 88.89 -1.82
N TYR A 56 12.53 89.03 -1.51
CA TYR A 56 11.53 90.00 -1.95
C TYR A 56 10.42 90.19 -0.90
N TRP A 57 10.15 91.46 -0.60
CA TRP A 57 9.20 91.96 0.40
C TRP A 57 8.05 92.74 -0.25
N GLN A 58 7.40 92.21 -1.29
CA GLN A 58 6.28 92.93 -1.90
C GLN A 58 5.17 91.98 -2.34
N GLN A 59 4.28 91.67 -1.39
CA GLN A 59 2.83 91.56 -1.63
C GLN A 59 2.11 91.31 -0.31
N ALA A 60 2.14 92.30 0.56
CA ALA A 60 1.16 92.45 1.63
C ALA A 60 0.52 93.82 1.45
N GLN A 61 -0.63 93.87 0.78
CA GLN A 61 -1.62 94.93 0.94
C GLN A 61 -2.89 94.57 0.15
N GLN A 62 -3.87 94.00 0.85
CA GLN A 62 -5.27 94.46 0.85
C GLN A 62 -6.09 93.59 1.81
N ARG A 63 -6.46 94.17 2.96
CA ARG A 63 -7.61 93.79 3.80
C ARG A 63 -8.64 94.91 3.69
N PRO A 64 -9.94 94.58 3.73
CA PRO A 64 -10.79 94.81 4.93
C PRO A 64 -11.55 93.50 5.29
N GLN A 65 -11.68 93.02 6.54
CA GLN A 65 -12.37 93.52 7.75
C GLN A 65 -13.84 93.90 7.53
N ASP A 66 -14.75 92.97 7.85
CA ASP A 66 -16.12 93.18 8.38
C ASP A 66 -16.52 91.90 9.16
N ILE A 67 -16.42 91.86 10.50
CA ILE A 67 -17.43 92.18 11.53
C ILE A 67 -18.42 91.01 11.81
N ILE A 68 -18.15 90.30 12.92
CA ILE A 68 -19.03 89.81 14.01
C ILE A 68 -20.19 88.82 13.72
N ASP A 69 -20.06 87.63 14.35
CA ASP A 69 -21.05 86.66 14.87
C ASP A 69 -22.34 86.31 14.09
N GLN A 70 -22.40 85.07 13.58
CA GLN A 70 -23.59 84.22 13.76
C GLN A 70 -23.21 82.77 14.10
N GLN A 71 -23.67 82.38 15.29
CA GLN A 71 -23.70 81.04 15.85
C GLN A 71 -24.51 80.05 14.98
N PHE A 72 -24.17 78.76 15.14
CA PHE A 72 -24.94 77.55 14.79
C PHE A 72 -25.12 77.20 13.30
N SER A 73 -24.30 76.24 12.84
CA SER A 73 -24.79 75.13 12.01
C SER A 73 -23.89 73.92 12.18
N ARG A 74 -24.35 72.93 12.97
CA ARG A 74 -23.80 71.58 12.99
C ARG A 74 -24.16 70.90 11.66
N PRO A 75 -23.28 70.10 11.02
CA PRO A 75 -23.76 69.10 10.08
C PRO A 75 -24.55 68.06 10.89
N LEU A 76 -25.85 67.96 10.62
CA LEU A 76 -26.68 66.87 11.16
C LEU A 76 -26.10 65.54 10.67
N TYR A 77 -25.46 64.79 11.57
CA TYR A 77 -25.43 63.33 11.43
C TYR A 77 -26.89 62.88 11.55
N ASN A 78 -27.50 62.47 10.44
CA ASN A 78 -28.83 61.88 10.45
C ASN A 78 -28.77 60.58 11.24
N PHE A 79 -29.05 60.66 12.55
CA PHE A 79 -29.11 59.51 13.45
C PHE A 79 -30.12 58.46 12.95
N GLN A 80 -31.18 58.91 12.27
CA GLN A 80 -32.13 58.04 11.56
C GLN A 80 -31.48 57.23 10.42
N ASP A 81 -30.52 57.78 9.68
CA ASP A 81 -29.85 57.06 8.58
C ASP A 81 -28.89 55.99 9.12
N SER A 82 -28.16 56.30 10.20
CA SER A 82 -27.30 55.32 10.89
C SER A 82 -28.13 54.19 11.53
N GLN A 83 -29.30 54.51 12.11
CA GLN A 83 -30.21 53.50 12.66
C GLN A 83 -30.83 52.64 11.55
N ARG A 84 -31.20 53.23 10.40
CA ARG A 84 -31.71 52.48 9.23
C ARG A 84 -30.66 51.55 8.64
N GLN A 85 -29.40 51.98 8.54
CA GLN A 85 -28.29 51.14 8.07
C GLN A 85 -27.98 50.00 9.05
N ALA A 86 -27.99 50.28 10.36
CA ALA A 86 -27.81 49.24 11.39
C ALA A 86 -28.96 48.22 11.35
N GLN A 87 -30.21 48.67 11.22
CA GLN A 87 -31.37 47.78 11.06
C GLN A 87 -31.30 46.95 9.76
N GLN A 88 -30.87 47.54 8.64
CA GLN A 88 -30.68 46.80 7.38
C GLN A 88 -29.57 45.75 7.50
N GLN A 89 -28.45 46.07 8.15
CA GLN A 89 -27.38 45.09 8.39
C GLN A 89 -27.84 43.95 9.30
N GLN A 90 -28.63 44.26 10.33
CA GLN A 90 -29.20 43.27 11.23
C GLN A 90 -30.20 42.35 10.51
N GLN A 91 -31.06 42.91 9.64
CA GLN A 91 -31.96 42.13 8.79
C GLN A 91 -31.19 41.25 7.78
N GLN A 92 -30.12 41.75 7.17
CA GLN A 92 -29.27 40.94 6.29
C GLN A 92 -28.54 39.82 7.04
N GLN A 93 -28.07 40.06 8.26
CA GLN A 93 -27.51 39.01 9.11
C GLN A 93 -28.55 37.96 9.48
N GLN A 94 -29.77 38.37 9.85
CA GLN A 94 -30.86 37.44 10.12
C GLN A 94 -31.24 36.62 8.88
N GLN A 95 -31.32 37.24 7.69
CA GLN A 95 -31.58 36.51 6.45
C GLN A 95 -30.48 35.49 6.14
N ARG A 96 -29.19 35.84 6.31
CA ARG A 96 -28.08 34.90 6.11
C ARG A 96 -28.11 33.73 7.09
N LEU A 97 -28.42 33.98 8.36
CA LEU A 97 -28.61 32.94 9.37
C LEU A 97 -29.78 32.01 9.01
N LEU A 98 -30.90 32.57 8.56
CA LEU A 98 -32.05 31.78 8.11
C LEU A 98 -31.69 30.90 6.90
N GLN A 99 -30.92 31.44 5.96
CA GLN A 99 -30.48 30.73 4.76
C GLN A 99 -29.50 29.60 5.09
N GLN A 100 -28.56 29.84 6.02
CA GLN A 100 -27.68 28.80 6.56
C GLN A 100 -28.48 27.69 7.26
N GLN A 101 -29.49 28.07 8.05
CA GLN A 101 -30.31 27.11 8.78
C GLN A 101 -31.15 26.25 7.81
N GLN A 102 -31.69 26.84 6.74
CA GLN A 102 -32.35 26.10 5.66
C GLN A 102 -31.40 25.15 4.92
N GLN A 103 -30.18 25.58 4.61
CA GLN A 103 -29.18 24.70 3.99
C GLN A 103 -28.82 23.52 4.88
N LEU A 104 -28.65 23.77 6.20
CA LEU A 104 -28.35 22.71 7.16
C LEU A 104 -29.49 21.69 7.24
N LEU A 105 -30.74 22.17 7.25
CA LEU A 105 -31.93 21.33 7.27
C LEU A 105 -32.02 20.46 6.00
N LEU A 106 -31.74 21.06 4.83
CA LEU A 106 -31.74 20.35 3.55
C LEU A 106 -30.65 19.27 3.50
N GLN A 107 -29.46 19.58 4.03
CA GLN A 107 -28.35 18.65 4.10
C GLN A 107 -28.65 17.47 5.04
N GLN A 108 -29.32 17.75 6.17
CA GLN A 108 -29.78 16.73 7.10
C GLN A 108 -30.87 15.84 6.49
N GLN A 109 -31.80 16.41 5.71
CA GLN A 109 -32.81 15.65 4.95
C GLN A 109 -32.18 14.73 3.90
N GLN A 110 -31.20 15.22 3.13
CA GLN A 110 -30.46 14.39 2.17
C GLN A 110 -29.69 13.26 2.86
N GLN A 111 -29.13 13.52 4.04
CA GLN A 111 -28.44 12.50 4.82
C GLN A 111 -29.40 11.43 5.32
N GLN A 112 -30.59 11.81 5.79
CA GLN A 112 -31.65 10.85 6.15
C GLN A 112 -32.14 10.04 4.95
N GLN A 113 -32.32 10.65 3.78
CA GLN A 113 -32.72 9.93 2.57
C GLN A 113 -31.65 8.91 2.14
N ARG A 114 -30.35 9.27 2.22
CA ARG A 114 -29.26 8.33 1.94
C ARG A 114 -29.24 7.15 2.92
N LEU A 115 -29.47 7.40 4.20
CA LEU A 115 -29.56 6.34 5.22
C LEU A 115 -30.77 5.43 4.97
N GLN A 116 -31.92 6.00 4.60
CA GLN A 116 -33.10 5.22 4.24
C GLN A 116 -32.87 4.37 2.99
N GLN A 117 -32.24 4.92 1.94
CA GLN A 117 -31.86 4.16 0.75
C GLN A 117 -30.90 3.03 1.12
N GLN A 118 -29.85 3.28 1.92
CA GLN A 118 -28.94 2.21 2.35
C GLN A 118 -29.66 1.11 3.13
N GLN A 119 -30.55 1.44 4.07
CA GLN A 119 -31.35 0.45 4.77
C GLN A 119 -32.27 -0.33 3.83
N GLN A 120 -32.88 0.33 2.85
CA GLN A 120 -33.76 -0.30 1.88
C GLN A 120 -32.98 -1.25 0.95
N THR A 121 -31.78 -0.86 0.51
CA THR A 121 -30.86 -1.72 -0.24
C THR A 121 -30.41 -2.93 0.58
N GLN A 122 -30.08 -2.75 1.86
CA GLN A 122 -29.73 -3.85 2.77
C GLN A 122 -30.92 -4.80 2.99
N ARG A 123 -32.15 -4.28 3.16
CA ARG A 123 -33.35 -5.12 3.26
C ARG A 123 -33.64 -5.88 1.97
N LEU A 124 -33.46 -5.26 0.79
CA LEU A 124 -33.61 -5.93 -0.50
C LEU A 124 -32.53 -7.00 -0.73
N GLN A 125 -31.30 -6.77 -0.26
CA GLN A 125 -30.25 -7.81 -0.23
C GLN A 125 -30.62 -8.96 0.70
N GLN A 126 -31.11 -8.69 1.92
CA GLN A 126 -31.58 -9.73 2.84
C GLN A 126 -32.79 -10.49 2.29
N GLN A 127 -33.74 -9.81 1.65
CA GLN A 127 -34.88 -10.46 1.00
C GLN A 127 -34.45 -11.31 -0.21
N ARG A 128 -33.46 -10.87 -1.00
CA ARG A 128 -32.87 -11.69 -2.07
C ARG A 128 -32.15 -12.92 -1.52
N LEU A 129 -31.40 -12.77 -0.43
CA LEU A 129 -30.76 -13.88 0.28
C LEU A 129 -31.79 -14.87 0.83
N GLN A 130 -32.91 -14.38 1.37
CA GLN A 130 -34.02 -15.22 1.85
C GLN A 130 -34.81 -15.88 0.70
N GLN A 131 -34.97 -15.22 -0.45
CA GLN A 131 -35.60 -15.81 -1.64
C GLN A 131 -34.71 -16.86 -2.31
N GLN A 132 -33.38 -16.69 -2.30
CA GLN A 132 -32.44 -17.73 -2.74
C GLN A 132 -32.44 -18.96 -1.82
N GLN A 133 -32.79 -18.81 -0.53
CA GLN A 133 -33.02 -19.94 0.38
C GLN A 133 -34.40 -20.61 0.20
N ARG A 134 -35.29 -20.05 -0.61
CA ARG A 134 -36.69 -20.50 -0.80
C ARG A 134 -36.93 -21.22 -2.12
N ASN A 135 -35.93 -21.88 -2.68
CA ASN A 135 -36.10 -22.77 -3.83
C ASN A 135 -35.82 -24.22 -3.40
N PRO A 136 -36.84 -25.00 -2.95
CA PRO A 136 -36.62 -26.30 -2.30
C PRO A 136 -36.26 -27.45 -3.24
N ASN A 137 -36.15 -27.23 -4.56
CA ASN A 137 -36.06 -28.32 -5.55
C ASN A 137 -34.70 -28.51 -6.24
N PHE A 138 -33.59 -28.08 -5.62
CA PHE A 138 -32.25 -28.35 -6.17
C PHE A 138 -31.63 -29.70 -5.78
N ASN A 139 -32.30 -30.51 -4.93
CA ASN A 139 -31.64 -31.63 -4.26
C ASN A 139 -32.29 -33.02 -4.44
N GLN A 140 -32.98 -33.26 -5.56
CA GLN A 140 -33.45 -34.61 -5.90
C GLN A 140 -32.74 -35.23 -7.12
N ASN A 141 -31.57 -34.72 -7.52
CA ASN A 141 -30.79 -35.30 -8.61
C ASN A 141 -29.58 -36.10 -8.09
N PRO A 142 -29.59 -37.44 -8.20
CA PRO A 142 -28.47 -38.32 -7.83
C PRO A 142 -27.16 -38.00 -8.57
N THR A 143 -27.23 -37.26 -9.68
CA THR A 143 -26.09 -36.87 -10.53
C THR A 143 -25.09 -35.92 -9.85
N MET A 144 -25.52 -35.07 -8.90
CA MET A 144 -24.61 -34.11 -8.23
C MET A 144 -23.70 -34.76 -7.16
N LEU A 145 -24.06 -35.94 -6.65
CA LEU A 145 -23.17 -36.73 -5.79
C LEU A 145 -22.00 -37.33 -6.59
N GLN A 146 -22.26 -37.70 -7.85
CA GLN A 146 -21.24 -38.18 -8.78
C GLN A 146 -20.34 -37.04 -9.29
N GLU A 147 -20.88 -35.84 -9.55
CA GLU A 147 -20.06 -34.67 -9.94
C GLU A 147 -19.12 -34.21 -8.81
N ARG A 148 -19.48 -34.37 -7.54
CA ARG A 148 -18.60 -34.07 -6.39
C ARG A 148 -17.35 -34.94 -6.33
N GLN A 149 -17.39 -36.16 -6.87
CA GLN A 149 -16.22 -37.04 -6.91
C GLN A 149 -15.32 -36.78 -8.13
N ASN A 150 -15.77 -35.97 -9.12
CA ASN A 150 -15.10 -35.80 -10.41
C ASN A 150 -14.67 -34.34 -10.69
N TYR A 151 -14.58 -33.52 -9.64
CA TYR A 151 -14.12 -32.15 -9.76
C TYR A 151 -12.58 -32.11 -9.88
N ASN A 152 -12.07 -31.89 -11.10
CA ASN A 152 -10.65 -31.61 -11.31
C ASN A 152 -10.34 -30.18 -10.83
N SER A 153 -9.87 -30.10 -9.59
CA SER A 153 -9.60 -28.86 -8.89
C SER A 153 -8.54 -27.96 -9.53
N PHE A 154 -7.62 -28.52 -10.33
CA PHE A 154 -6.52 -27.74 -10.93
C PHE A 154 -6.84 -27.25 -12.34
N ALA A 155 -7.59 -28.06 -13.11
CA ALA A 155 -8.14 -27.65 -14.40
C ALA A 155 -9.30 -26.64 -14.24
N SER A 156 -9.95 -26.62 -13.08
CA SER A 156 -11.05 -25.69 -12.82
C SER A 156 -10.57 -24.23 -12.75
N ARG A 157 -11.40 -23.35 -13.33
CA ARG A 157 -11.28 -21.89 -13.21
C ARG A 157 -12.02 -21.35 -11.98
N TYR A 158 -12.99 -22.12 -11.47
CA TYR A 158 -13.79 -21.81 -10.28
C TYR A 158 -13.28 -22.59 -9.08
N ALA A 159 -13.24 -21.98 -7.89
CA ALA A 159 -13.11 -22.76 -6.67
C ALA A 159 -14.29 -23.75 -6.57
N PRO A 160 -14.08 -24.98 -6.04
CA PRO A 160 -15.20 -25.87 -5.81
C PRO A 160 -16.18 -25.18 -4.86
N PRO A 161 -17.49 -25.48 -4.97
CA PRO A 161 -18.46 -24.95 -4.02
C PRO A 161 -18.00 -25.29 -2.60
N THR A 162 -17.61 -24.27 -1.82
CA THR A 162 -17.43 -24.38 -0.37
C THR A 162 -18.81 -24.46 0.26
N LEU A 163 -19.60 -25.45 -0.14
CA LEU A 163 -20.85 -25.77 0.53
C LEU A 163 -20.41 -26.14 1.94
N ARG A 164 -20.67 -25.27 2.91
CA ARG A 164 -20.88 -25.78 4.27
C ARG A 164 -21.89 -26.89 4.07
N LEU A 165 -21.45 -28.12 4.31
CA LEU A 165 -22.29 -29.30 4.29
C LEU A 165 -23.60 -28.89 4.99
N GLN A 166 -24.73 -29.04 4.30
CA GLN A 166 -26.04 -28.84 4.93
C GLN A 166 -26.04 -29.65 6.22
N ALA A 167 -26.63 -29.12 7.29
CA ALA A 167 -26.73 -29.83 8.56
C ALA A 167 -27.29 -31.25 8.30
N GLY A 168 -26.49 -32.28 8.58
CA GLY A 168 -26.81 -33.69 8.32
C GLY A 168 -26.22 -34.32 7.04
N SER A 169 -25.52 -33.57 6.18
CA SER A 169 -24.77 -34.17 5.06
C SER A 169 -23.44 -34.77 5.53
N ALA A 170 -23.10 -35.94 4.98
CA ALA A 170 -21.90 -36.68 5.37
C ALA A 170 -20.63 -35.86 5.08
N PRO A 171 -19.63 -35.89 5.98
CA PRO A 171 -18.34 -35.22 5.76
C PRO A 171 -17.65 -35.78 4.52
N TYR A 172 -16.93 -34.92 3.80
CA TYR A 172 -16.07 -35.38 2.71
C TYR A 172 -14.94 -36.25 3.29
N VAL A 173 -14.73 -37.42 2.68
CA VAL A 173 -13.66 -38.35 3.03
C VAL A 173 -12.65 -38.35 1.89
N LEU A 174 -11.42 -37.95 2.19
CA LEU A 174 -10.31 -37.97 1.24
C LEU A 174 -9.76 -39.39 1.12
N THR A 175 -9.65 -39.90 -0.11
CA THR A 175 -8.98 -41.19 -0.37
C THR A 175 -7.48 -40.99 -0.54
N GLU A 176 -6.70 -42.06 -0.34
CA GLU A 176 -5.24 -42.02 -0.51
C GLU A 176 -4.86 -41.72 -1.96
N GLU A 177 -5.61 -42.27 -2.94
CA GLU A 177 -5.38 -42.02 -4.37
C GLU A 177 -5.61 -40.55 -4.72
N ARG A 178 -6.67 -39.95 -4.18
CA ARG A 178 -6.96 -38.51 -4.40
C ARG A 178 -5.93 -37.64 -3.72
N LEU A 179 -5.45 -38.01 -2.53
CA LEU A 179 -4.35 -37.31 -1.86
C LEU A 179 -3.06 -37.39 -2.68
N ALA A 180 -2.73 -38.54 -3.26
CA ALA A 180 -1.59 -38.67 -4.17
C ALA A 180 -1.75 -37.76 -5.40
N GLU A 181 -2.91 -37.81 -6.06
CA GLU A 181 -3.23 -36.98 -7.24
C GLU A 181 -3.05 -35.48 -6.95
N ILE A 182 -3.63 -34.95 -5.87
CA ILE A 182 -3.51 -33.50 -5.57
C ILE A 182 -2.09 -33.09 -5.17
N ARG A 183 -1.26 -34.04 -4.73
CA ARG A 183 0.15 -33.80 -4.36
C ARG A 183 1.10 -33.90 -5.53
N GLU A 184 0.70 -34.50 -6.65
CA GLU A 184 1.45 -34.49 -7.92
C GLU A 184 1.47 -33.10 -8.58
N GLU A 185 0.60 -32.19 -8.14
CA GLU A 185 0.52 -30.83 -8.68
C GLU A 185 1.58 -29.91 -8.06
N PHE A 186 2.32 -29.20 -8.93
CA PHE A 186 3.40 -28.32 -8.49
C PHE A 186 2.89 -27.06 -7.77
N MET A 187 1.82 -26.44 -8.29
CA MET A 187 1.24 -25.22 -7.72
C MET A 187 0.08 -25.56 -6.79
N TYR A 188 -0.14 -24.71 -5.79
CA TYR A 188 -1.37 -24.69 -5.00
C TYR A 188 -2.47 -23.97 -5.74
N TRP A 189 -3.72 -24.27 -5.36
CA TRP A 189 -4.91 -23.74 -6.01
C TRP A 189 -4.98 -22.22 -6.00
N TYR A 190 -5.26 -21.65 -7.17
CA TYR A 190 -5.73 -20.28 -7.33
C TYR A 190 -6.70 -20.22 -8.50
N PHE A 191 -7.74 -19.41 -8.35
CA PHE A 191 -8.86 -19.34 -9.26
C PHE A 191 -9.00 -17.93 -9.81
N ASP A 192 -9.45 -17.80 -11.05
CA ASP A 192 -9.68 -16.50 -11.69
C ASP A 192 -11.14 -16.29 -12.11
N ARG A 193 -12.02 -17.17 -11.60
CA ARG A 193 -13.47 -17.11 -11.71
C ARG A 193 -14.12 -17.49 -10.38
N GLY A 194 -15.38 -17.11 -10.21
CA GLY A 194 -16.13 -17.29 -8.97
C GLY A 194 -16.00 -16.11 -7.99
N GLY A 195 -16.57 -16.27 -6.80
CA GLY A 195 -16.76 -15.15 -5.86
C GLY A 195 -17.85 -14.17 -6.30
N ASP A 196 -18.08 -13.12 -5.51
CA ASP A 196 -19.19 -12.17 -5.73
C ASP A 196 -19.04 -11.36 -7.02
N ASN A 197 -17.82 -11.23 -7.53
CA ASN A 197 -17.47 -10.44 -8.71
C ASN A 197 -17.01 -11.29 -9.92
N ASP A 198 -17.12 -12.62 -9.84
CA ASP A 198 -16.61 -13.59 -10.83
C ASP A 198 -15.12 -13.44 -11.20
N GLN A 199 -14.30 -12.92 -10.28
CA GLN A 199 -12.84 -12.75 -10.48
C GLN A 199 -12.01 -13.73 -9.65
N GLY A 200 -12.65 -14.60 -8.86
CA GLY A 200 -11.99 -15.59 -8.02
C GLY A 200 -11.02 -14.94 -7.04
N ASP A 201 -9.78 -15.40 -7.06
CA ASP A 201 -8.69 -14.94 -6.20
C ASP A 201 -7.91 -13.77 -6.83
N TYR A 202 -8.26 -13.29 -8.03
CA TYR A 202 -7.55 -12.21 -8.72
C TYR A 202 -7.70 -10.86 -8.01
N GLN A 203 -6.60 -10.16 -7.81
CA GLN A 203 -6.58 -8.87 -7.10
C GLN A 203 -6.63 -7.70 -8.09
N THR A 204 -7.83 -7.18 -8.37
CA THR A 204 -8.01 -6.03 -9.27
C THR A 204 -7.42 -4.72 -8.78
N ASP A 205 -7.38 -4.56 -7.46
CA ASP A 205 -6.92 -3.31 -6.84
C ASP A 205 -5.39 -3.19 -6.88
N ILE A 206 -4.68 -4.27 -7.23
CA ILE A 206 -3.24 -4.23 -7.48
C ILE A 206 -2.99 -3.81 -8.94
N HIS A 207 -2.37 -2.64 -9.11
CA HIS A 207 -1.91 -2.14 -10.40
C HIS A 207 -0.78 -1.12 -10.22
N GLY A 208 -0.27 -0.53 -11.31
CA GLY A 208 0.93 0.32 -11.28
C GLY A 208 0.93 1.47 -10.26
N SER A 209 -0.22 2.10 -10.01
CA SER A 209 -0.33 3.19 -9.02
C SER A 209 -0.74 2.72 -7.62
N MET A 210 -1.24 1.50 -7.49
CA MET A 210 -1.55 0.85 -6.21
C MET A 210 -0.85 -0.51 -6.19
N PRO A 211 0.48 -0.55 -5.99
CA PRO A 211 1.26 -1.77 -6.11
C PRO A 211 1.14 -2.69 -4.88
N GLN A 212 0.33 -2.31 -3.90
CA GLN A 212 0.14 -3.04 -2.66
C GLN A 212 -1.31 -2.93 -2.20
N ILE A 213 -1.80 -3.99 -1.57
CA ILE A 213 -3.10 -4.01 -0.91
C ILE A 213 -2.99 -4.63 0.48
N HIS A 214 -3.84 -4.16 1.39
CA HIS A 214 -3.91 -4.67 2.74
C HIS A 214 -4.80 -5.92 2.80
N LYS A 215 -4.36 -6.95 3.54
CA LYS A 215 -5.11 -8.18 3.81
C LYS A 215 -5.07 -8.48 5.31
N ASN A 216 -6.24 -8.68 5.89
CA ASN A 216 -6.35 -9.07 7.29
C ASN A 216 -6.25 -10.59 7.42
N PHE A 217 -5.48 -11.04 8.40
CA PHE A 217 -5.52 -12.41 8.90
C PHE A 217 -6.40 -12.43 10.14
N ASN A 218 -7.46 -13.24 10.11
CA ASN A 218 -8.29 -13.47 11.29
C ASN A 218 -7.69 -14.56 12.20
N PHE A 219 -6.37 -14.68 12.18
CA PHE A 219 -5.54 -15.63 12.93
C PHE A 219 -4.19 -14.97 13.18
N GLN A 220 -3.38 -15.58 14.05
CA GLN A 220 -2.01 -15.11 14.28
C GLN A 220 -1.05 -15.89 13.40
N LEU A 221 -0.25 -15.19 12.61
CA LEU A 221 0.87 -15.73 11.84
C LEU A 221 2.17 -15.49 12.61
N PRO A 222 2.74 -16.51 13.29
CA PRO A 222 4.10 -16.46 13.80
C PRO A 222 5.11 -16.20 12.69
N PHE A 223 5.96 -15.19 12.85
CA PHE A 223 7.06 -14.86 11.95
C PHE A 223 8.18 -14.15 12.72
N PHE A 224 9.39 -14.71 12.71
CA PHE A 224 10.52 -14.23 13.52
C PHE A 224 10.16 -13.96 15.00
N GLY A 225 9.37 -14.83 15.64
CA GLY A 225 8.93 -14.70 17.04
C GLY A 225 7.89 -13.60 17.27
N PHE A 226 7.53 -12.83 16.25
CA PHE A 226 6.39 -11.92 16.27
C PHE A 226 5.12 -12.63 15.81
N ARG A 227 3.96 -12.04 16.10
CA ARG A 227 2.65 -12.57 15.70
C ARG A 227 1.92 -11.50 14.91
N PHE A 228 1.66 -11.76 13.63
CA PHE A 228 0.98 -10.83 12.73
C PHE A 228 -0.44 -11.28 12.45
N ASN A 229 -1.39 -10.34 12.45
CA ASN A 229 -2.79 -10.56 12.10
C ASN A 229 -3.19 -9.82 10.80
N TYR A 230 -2.21 -9.37 10.03
CA TYR A 230 -2.41 -8.77 8.72
C TYR A 230 -1.14 -8.90 7.88
N THR A 231 -1.27 -8.64 6.59
CA THR A 231 -0.15 -8.48 5.66
C THR A 231 -0.53 -7.44 4.61
N ARG A 232 0.48 -6.80 4.02
CA ARG A 232 0.36 -6.08 2.76
C ARG A 232 0.90 -6.99 1.66
N VAL A 233 0.07 -7.27 0.66
CA VAL A 233 0.48 -8.07 -0.51
C VAL A 233 1.00 -7.10 -1.57
N SER A 234 2.25 -7.26 -2.00
CA SER A 234 2.84 -6.41 -3.04
C SER A 234 2.85 -7.07 -4.41
N MET A 235 2.59 -6.29 -5.46
CA MET A 235 2.89 -6.65 -6.85
C MET A 235 4.36 -7.02 -7.07
N ASN A 236 5.25 -6.50 -6.24
CA ASN A 236 6.71 -6.60 -6.35
C ASN A 236 7.30 -7.87 -5.72
N GLY A 237 6.51 -8.95 -5.62
CA GLY A 237 6.98 -10.27 -5.20
C GLY A 237 7.35 -10.44 -3.73
N TYR A 238 6.65 -9.73 -2.84
CA TYR A 238 6.81 -9.87 -1.39
C TYR A 238 5.52 -9.61 -0.61
N LEU A 239 5.49 -10.11 0.62
CA LEU A 239 4.54 -9.77 1.68
C LEU A 239 5.20 -8.87 2.72
N GLU A 240 4.52 -7.82 3.16
CA GLU A 240 5.03 -6.85 4.12
C GLU A 240 4.14 -6.75 5.37
N PHE A 241 4.78 -6.72 6.54
CA PHE A 241 4.13 -6.72 7.86
C PHE A 241 4.39 -5.45 8.68
N SER A 242 5.38 -4.65 8.30
CA SER A 242 5.65 -3.34 8.92
C SER A 242 6.11 -2.33 7.88
N ASP A 243 6.14 -1.05 8.26
CA ASP A 243 6.39 0.02 7.29
C ASP A 243 7.82 0.01 6.75
N PRO A 244 8.00 0.19 5.43
CA PRO A 244 9.32 0.23 4.82
C PRO A 244 10.02 1.58 5.05
N PRO A 245 11.34 1.66 4.78
CA PRO A 245 12.01 2.94 4.63
C PRO A 245 11.43 3.70 3.42
N LYS A 246 11.61 5.02 3.40
CA LYS A 246 11.16 5.87 2.29
C LYS A 246 11.74 5.46 0.94
N HIS A 247 13.00 5.01 0.94
CA HIS A 247 13.72 4.61 -0.27
C HIS A 247 14.59 3.39 0.04
N TYR A 248 14.60 2.43 -0.89
CA TYR A 248 15.53 1.33 -0.90
C TYR A 248 16.77 1.69 -1.73
N ARG A 249 17.91 1.09 -1.39
CA ARG A 249 19.15 1.17 -2.17
C ARG A 249 19.52 -0.24 -2.59
N TYR A 250 19.86 -0.43 -3.86
CA TYR A 250 20.33 -1.72 -4.38
C TYR A 250 21.87 -1.81 -4.31
N PRO A 251 22.43 -2.98 -3.94
CA PRO A 251 21.73 -4.15 -3.40
C PRO A 251 21.08 -3.88 -2.04
N LEU A 252 19.93 -4.51 -1.82
CA LEU A 252 19.19 -4.49 -0.57
C LEU A 252 20.05 -5.12 0.53
N SER A 253 20.07 -4.47 1.70
CA SER A 253 20.82 -4.93 2.86
C SER A 253 19.90 -4.89 4.08
N PHE A 254 19.67 -6.06 4.66
CA PHE A 254 18.86 -6.23 5.86
C PHE A 254 19.64 -6.94 6.96
N PRO A 255 19.40 -6.63 8.25
CA PRO A 255 18.49 -5.58 8.71
C PRO A 255 19.02 -4.17 8.41
N ILE A 256 18.14 -3.17 8.46
CA ILE A 256 18.55 -1.77 8.24
C ILE A 256 19.39 -1.28 9.42
N LYS A 257 20.69 -1.05 9.17
CA LYS A 257 21.69 -0.63 10.18
C LYS A 257 21.35 0.66 10.91
N GLU A 258 20.52 1.50 10.31
CA GLU A 258 20.13 2.81 10.86
C GLU A 258 18.86 2.74 11.73
N TRP A 259 18.31 1.54 11.96
CA TRP A 259 17.19 1.34 12.87
C TRP A 259 17.56 1.77 14.30
N PRO A 260 16.68 2.47 15.05
CA PRO A 260 15.29 2.81 14.73
C PRO A 260 15.10 4.16 14.01
N LYS A 261 16.17 4.85 13.59
CA LYS A 261 16.05 6.15 12.87
C LYS A 261 15.41 6.01 11.50
N LYS A 262 15.68 4.89 10.82
CA LYS A 262 14.98 4.45 9.61
C LYS A 262 14.22 3.18 9.94
N ASN A 263 12.99 3.07 9.43
CA ASN A 263 12.19 1.87 9.59
C ASN A 263 12.89 0.67 8.96
N ASP A 264 12.87 -0.46 9.65
CA ASP A 264 13.28 -1.76 9.17
C ASP A 264 12.01 -2.56 8.85
N PRO A 265 11.74 -2.94 7.59
CA PRO A 265 10.51 -3.59 7.21
C PRO A 265 10.54 -5.06 7.59
N SER A 266 9.47 -5.55 8.22
CA SER A 266 9.23 -6.98 8.37
C SER A 266 8.58 -7.48 7.09
N PHE A 267 9.20 -8.42 6.38
CA PHE A 267 8.69 -8.90 5.10
C PHE A 267 9.15 -10.32 4.77
N ILE A 268 8.39 -10.99 3.90
CA ILE A 268 8.75 -12.26 3.25
C ILE A 268 8.88 -11.98 1.75
N GLY A 269 10.10 -12.08 1.22
CA GLY A 269 10.42 -11.85 -0.18
C GLY A 269 10.65 -13.16 -0.91
N ILE A 270 9.70 -13.57 -1.74
CA ILE A 270 9.90 -14.70 -2.68
C ILE A 270 10.64 -14.23 -3.92
N PHE A 271 10.38 -13.01 -4.39
CA PHE A 271 11.08 -12.40 -5.51
C PHE A 271 10.96 -10.87 -5.39
N PHE A 272 11.66 -10.28 -4.42
CA PHE A 272 11.56 -8.85 -4.16
C PHE A 272 12.32 -8.06 -5.23
N SER A 273 11.57 -7.58 -6.21
CA SER A 273 12.02 -6.70 -7.29
C SER A 273 10.85 -5.85 -7.79
N LYS A 274 11.09 -4.68 -8.40
CA LYS A 274 9.98 -3.88 -8.93
C LYS A 274 9.39 -4.57 -10.16
N CYS A 275 8.16 -5.04 -10.02
CA CYS A 275 7.43 -5.75 -11.05
C CYS A 275 6.42 -4.84 -11.74
N ARG A 276 5.88 -5.32 -12.86
CA ARG A 276 4.65 -4.84 -13.48
C ARG A 276 3.87 -6.02 -14.02
N ILE A 277 2.56 -5.89 -14.17
CA ILE A 277 1.74 -6.94 -14.76
C ILE A 277 2.14 -7.12 -16.22
N GLY A 278 2.56 -8.33 -16.58
CA GLY A 278 2.95 -8.69 -17.94
C GLY A 278 1.75 -9.09 -18.81
N SER A 279 2.05 -9.75 -19.91
CA SER A 279 1.09 -10.30 -20.86
C SER A 279 1.16 -11.82 -20.89
N LEU A 280 0.08 -12.44 -21.36
CA LEU A 280 0.11 -13.86 -21.70
C LEU A 280 1.02 -14.07 -22.92
N ARG A 281 1.83 -15.11 -22.85
CA ARG A 281 2.59 -15.60 -23.99
C ARG A 281 1.71 -16.53 -24.83
N THR A 282 2.13 -16.73 -26.08
CA THR A 282 1.42 -17.63 -27.02
C THR A 282 1.45 -19.08 -26.54
N ASP A 283 2.55 -19.51 -25.94
CA ASP A 283 2.85 -20.85 -25.44
C ASP A 283 2.37 -21.11 -24.00
N ASP A 284 1.82 -20.11 -23.29
CA ASP A 284 1.30 -20.33 -21.94
C ASP A 284 0.12 -21.32 -21.96
N VAL A 285 0.31 -22.45 -21.27
CA VAL A 285 -0.76 -23.45 -21.04
C VAL A 285 -1.84 -22.86 -20.13
N ASP A 286 -1.43 -22.20 -19.04
CA ASP A 286 -2.37 -21.52 -18.13
C ASP A 286 -2.82 -20.16 -18.70
N ARG A 287 -4.06 -20.14 -19.20
CA ARG A 287 -4.75 -18.97 -19.76
C ARG A 287 -5.44 -18.08 -18.71
N ARG A 288 -5.19 -18.27 -17.41
CA ARG A 288 -5.63 -17.32 -16.37
C ARG A 288 -4.94 -15.96 -16.54
N LYS A 289 -5.63 -14.89 -16.17
CA LYS A 289 -5.16 -13.51 -16.36
C LYS A 289 -3.80 -13.25 -15.67
N PRO A 290 -2.84 -12.55 -16.31
CA PRO A 290 -1.62 -12.08 -15.63
C PRO A 290 -1.93 -11.14 -14.47
N GLY A 291 -1.20 -11.28 -13.37
CA GLY A 291 -1.35 -10.43 -12.18
C GLY A 291 -1.17 -11.19 -10.88
N VAL A 292 -1.68 -10.60 -9.80
CA VAL A 292 -1.53 -11.14 -8.45
C VAL A 292 -2.84 -11.80 -8.02
N TYR A 293 -2.74 -13.01 -7.50
CA TYR A 293 -3.83 -13.75 -6.88
C TYR A 293 -3.58 -13.91 -5.39
N PHE A 294 -4.63 -13.81 -4.59
CA PHE A 294 -4.55 -13.99 -3.14
C PHE A 294 -5.74 -14.81 -2.66
N ARG A 295 -5.43 -15.95 -2.02
CA ARG A 295 -6.39 -16.86 -1.44
C ARG A 295 -6.07 -17.10 0.03
N LEU A 296 -7.09 -17.00 0.90
CA LEU A 296 -6.94 -17.18 2.34
C LEU A 296 -7.86 -18.30 2.82
N GLU A 297 -7.28 -19.40 3.29
CA GLU A 297 -8.01 -20.53 3.85
C GLU A 297 -7.88 -20.54 5.37
N ARG A 298 -9.01 -20.72 6.05
CA ARG A 298 -9.08 -20.64 7.51
C ARG A 298 -9.82 -21.84 8.08
N ASP A 299 -9.57 -22.08 9.36
CA ASP A 299 -10.25 -23.09 10.18
C ASP A 299 -10.20 -24.48 9.52
N LEU A 300 -9.09 -24.78 8.84
CA LEU A 300 -8.92 -25.97 8.01
C LEU A 300 -9.19 -27.27 8.79
N GLN A 301 -8.85 -27.30 10.08
CA GLN A 301 -9.12 -28.45 10.96
C GLN A 301 -10.62 -28.70 11.18
N ALA A 302 -11.43 -27.64 11.25
CA ALA A 302 -12.88 -27.74 11.46
C ALA A 302 -13.67 -27.97 10.17
N ARG A 303 -13.01 -27.82 9.01
CA ARG A 303 -13.66 -27.95 7.70
C ARG A 303 -13.83 -29.40 7.28
N THR A 304 -15.03 -29.69 6.81
CA THR A 304 -15.49 -31.00 6.35
C THR A 304 -15.93 -30.99 4.89
N ASP A 305 -15.86 -29.83 4.22
CA ASP A 305 -16.06 -29.71 2.78
C ASP A 305 -14.82 -30.19 2.00
N GLN A 306 -15.02 -30.61 0.75
CA GLN A 306 -13.96 -31.18 -0.09
C GLN A 306 -12.70 -30.31 -0.15
N PHE A 307 -12.85 -29.00 -0.45
CA PHE A 307 -11.71 -28.12 -0.60
C PHE A 307 -10.95 -27.91 0.71
N GLY A 308 -11.67 -27.71 1.81
CA GLY A 308 -11.06 -27.56 3.12
C GLY A 308 -10.27 -28.80 3.53
N VAL A 309 -10.82 -29.99 3.30
CA VAL A 309 -10.16 -31.27 3.58
C VAL A 309 -8.95 -31.48 2.65
N GLU A 310 -9.13 -31.40 1.32
CA GLU A 310 -8.03 -31.55 0.35
C GLU A 310 -6.88 -30.56 0.63
N MET A 311 -7.20 -29.30 0.91
CA MET A 311 -6.21 -28.28 1.24
C MET A 311 -5.47 -28.58 2.55
N ARG A 312 -6.19 -28.99 3.60
CA ARG A 312 -5.60 -29.35 4.90
C ARG A 312 -4.64 -30.53 4.75
N GLU A 313 -5.11 -31.62 4.13
CA GLU A 313 -4.35 -32.86 4.01
C GLU A 313 -3.12 -32.66 3.11
N ARG A 314 -3.27 -31.97 1.97
CA ARG A 314 -2.13 -31.64 1.10
C ARG A 314 -1.07 -30.83 1.82
N LEU A 315 -1.45 -29.72 2.48
CA LEU A 315 -0.50 -28.90 3.23
C LEU A 315 0.19 -29.69 4.35
N MET A 316 -0.57 -30.50 5.07
CA MET A 316 -0.05 -31.30 6.17
C MET A 316 1.03 -32.26 5.68
N TRP A 317 0.74 -33.05 4.66
CA TRP A 317 1.67 -34.06 4.15
C TRP A 317 2.84 -33.45 3.38
N ASP A 318 2.61 -32.39 2.60
CA ASP A 318 3.70 -31.69 1.91
C ASP A 318 4.73 -31.12 2.89
N ILE A 319 4.28 -30.58 4.04
CA ILE A 319 5.18 -30.04 5.06
C ILE A 319 5.84 -31.17 5.87
N ARG A 320 5.09 -32.19 6.29
CA ARG A 320 5.64 -33.32 7.07
C ARG A 320 6.73 -34.08 6.31
N GLU A 321 6.52 -34.33 5.03
CA GLU A 321 7.49 -35.04 4.20
C GLU A 321 8.56 -34.11 3.61
N GLY A 322 8.26 -32.81 3.47
CA GLY A 322 9.16 -31.82 2.89
C GLY A 322 10.10 -31.13 3.89
N VAL A 323 9.81 -31.22 5.19
CA VAL A 323 10.58 -30.56 6.25
C VAL A 323 10.93 -31.53 7.36
N VAL A 324 12.22 -31.69 7.63
CA VAL A 324 12.71 -32.52 8.74
C VAL A 324 12.21 -31.97 10.08
N GLY A 325 11.58 -32.84 10.88
CA GLY A 325 11.07 -32.50 12.22
C GLY A 325 9.71 -31.81 12.24
N ALA A 326 8.97 -31.83 11.12
CA ALA A 326 7.61 -31.29 11.02
C ALA A 326 6.51 -32.36 11.24
N ASP A 327 6.84 -33.56 11.71
CA ASP A 327 5.95 -34.73 11.79
C ASP A 327 4.64 -34.49 12.56
N SER A 328 4.65 -33.58 13.54
CA SER A 328 3.49 -33.21 14.35
C SER A 328 2.67 -32.05 13.78
N PHE A 329 3.11 -31.40 12.69
CA PHE A 329 2.45 -30.23 12.14
C PHE A 329 1.05 -30.58 11.62
N VAL A 330 0.05 -29.74 11.94
CA VAL A 330 -1.31 -29.85 11.39
C VAL A 330 -1.81 -28.44 11.07
N PRO A 331 -1.97 -28.08 9.78
CA PRO A 331 -2.30 -26.71 9.38
C PRO A 331 -3.71 -26.30 9.84
N LYS A 332 -3.81 -25.13 10.45
CA LYS A 332 -5.10 -24.48 10.78
C LYS A 332 -5.50 -23.45 9.72
N HIS A 333 -4.52 -22.71 9.21
CA HIS A 333 -4.74 -21.64 8.25
C HIS A 333 -3.69 -21.67 7.15
N SER A 334 -4.04 -21.11 6.00
CA SER A 334 -3.08 -20.88 4.93
C SER A 334 -3.39 -19.61 4.13
N ALA A 335 -2.35 -19.02 3.56
CA ALA A 335 -2.46 -17.97 2.57
C ALA A 335 -1.67 -18.38 1.32
N ILE A 336 -2.31 -18.41 0.16
CA ILE A 336 -1.69 -18.68 -1.13
C ILE A 336 -1.65 -17.38 -1.92
N ILE A 337 -0.47 -17.01 -2.40
CA ILE A 337 -0.25 -15.81 -3.19
C ILE A 337 0.48 -16.21 -4.46
N THR A 338 -0.15 -15.97 -5.61
CA THR A 338 0.44 -16.28 -6.92
C THR A 338 0.70 -14.99 -7.67
N TRP A 339 1.94 -14.80 -8.11
CA TRP A 339 2.34 -13.78 -9.07
C TRP A 339 2.42 -14.45 -10.44
N LYS A 340 1.37 -14.32 -11.24
CA LYS A 340 1.27 -14.95 -12.56
C LYS A 340 1.72 -13.98 -13.65
N ASN A 341 2.66 -14.41 -14.49
CA ASN A 341 3.13 -13.65 -15.65
C ASN A 341 3.52 -12.20 -15.29
N MET A 342 4.36 -12.04 -14.26
CA MET A 342 4.87 -10.73 -13.86
C MET A 342 6.11 -10.34 -14.68
N SER A 343 6.07 -9.18 -15.31
CA SER A 343 7.21 -8.55 -15.99
C SER A 343 7.94 -7.59 -15.03
N PHE A 344 9.02 -6.97 -15.48
CA PHE A 344 9.82 -6.03 -14.69
C PHE A 344 9.46 -4.57 -14.97
N ALA A 345 9.57 -3.74 -13.94
CA ALA A 345 9.35 -2.31 -14.07
C ALA A 345 10.43 -1.65 -14.96
N GLY A 346 9.99 -0.71 -15.81
CA GLY A 346 10.84 0.09 -16.69
C GLY A 346 11.24 -0.55 -18.02
N GLY A 347 10.79 -1.78 -18.30
CA GLY A 347 11.03 -2.41 -19.59
C GLY A 347 10.19 -1.82 -20.74
N ILE A 348 10.64 -2.04 -21.97
CA ILE A 348 9.92 -1.67 -23.21
C ILE A 348 8.71 -2.58 -23.47
N ASP A 349 7.87 -2.29 -24.45
CA ASP A 349 6.62 -3.03 -24.68
C ASP A 349 6.83 -4.54 -24.89
N ASN A 350 7.86 -4.94 -25.65
CA ASN A 350 8.14 -6.35 -25.88
C ASN A 350 8.51 -7.11 -24.59
N SER A 351 9.03 -6.40 -23.58
CA SER A 351 9.35 -7.05 -22.29
C SER A 351 8.10 -7.42 -21.47
N LEU A 352 6.89 -6.98 -21.87
CA LEU A 352 5.64 -7.45 -21.25
C LEU A 352 5.44 -8.96 -21.42
N TYR A 353 6.02 -9.58 -22.45
CA TYR A 353 5.97 -11.03 -22.68
C TYR A 353 7.13 -11.78 -22.01
N ARG A 354 8.13 -11.05 -21.48
CA ARG A 354 9.18 -11.60 -20.65
C ARG A 354 8.70 -11.59 -19.20
N THR A 355 8.21 -12.72 -18.74
CA THR A 355 7.49 -12.81 -17.47
C THR A 355 8.02 -13.92 -16.58
N ASN A 356 7.85 -13.72 -15.27
CA ASN A 356 8.10 -14.71 -14.24
C ASN A 356 6.76 -15.13 -13.63
N THR A 357 6.65 -16.41 -13.27
CA THR A 357 5.51 -16.94 -12.51
C THR A 357 6.02 -17.67 -11.28
N PHE A 358 5.56 -17.23 -10.11
CA PHE A 358 5.97 -17.79 -8.83
C PHE A 358 4.84 -17.68 -7.80
N GLN A 359 4.86 -18.55 -6.79
CA GLN A 359 3.82 -18.64 -5.78
C GLN A 359 4.43 -18.85 -4.39
N MET A 360 3.85 -18.15 -3.43
CA MET A 360 4.10 -18.33 -2.01
C MET A 360 2.89 -18.99 -1.36
N VAL A 361 3.12 -20.03 -0.57
CA VAL A 361 2.12 -20.64 0.30
C VAL A 361 2.58 -20.53 1.74
N LEU A 362 1.83 -19.79 2.54
CA LEU A 362 2.01 -19.76 3.99
C LEU A 362 1.08 -20.77 4.62
N ALA A 363 1.58 -21.63 5.49
CA ALA A 363 0.78 -22.56 6.28
C ALA A 363 1.15 -22.43 7.75
N THR A 364 0.15 -22.33 8.62
CA THR A 364 0.38 -22.14 10.05
C THR A 364 -0.64 -22.91 10.90
N ASP A 365 -0.18 -23.38 12.05
CA ASP A 365 -1.01 -23.87 13.15
C ASP A 365 -1.10 -22.85 14.31
N GLU A 366 -0.64 -21.61 14.04
CA GLU A 366 -0.48 -20.46 14.96
C GLU A 366 0.65 -20.60 15.99
N VAL A 367 1.43 -21.68 15.90
CA VAL A 367 2.66 -21.92 16.67
C VAL A 367 3.85 -21.99 15.70
N PHE A 368 3.80 -22.93 14.77
CA PHE A 368 4.73 -23.07 13.66
C PHE A 368 4.14 -22.44 12.40
N THR A 369 5.02 -21.84 11.60
CA THR A 369 4.67 -21.26 10.31
C THR A 369 5.68 -21.72 9.28
N TYR A 370 5.18 -22.21 8.15
CA TYR A 370 5.98 -22.62 7.01
C TYR A 370 5.66 -21.75 5.80
N ALA A 371 6.69 -21.42 5.02
CA ALA A 371 6.58 -20.79 3.72
C ALA A 371 7.08 -21.76 2.65
N ILE A 372 6.22 -22.06 1.67
CA ILE A 372 6.57 -22.81 0.46
C ILE A 372 6.71 -21.80 -0.67
N PHE A 373 7.88 -21.74 -1.30
CA PHE A 373 8.12 -20.97 -2.51
C PHE A 373 8.15 -21.93 -3.71
N ASN A 374 7.23 -21.72 -4.64
CA ASN A 374 7.17 -22.42 -5.91
C ASN A 374 7.57 -21.46 -7.03
N TYR A 375 8.66 -21.74 -7.74
CA TYR A 375 9.09 -20.98 -8.92
C TYR A 375 8.74 -21.79 -10.17
N VAL A 376 7.74 -21.35 -10.92
CA VAL A 376 7.28 -22.04 -12.15
C VAL A 376 8.14 -21.64 -13.33
N ASP A 377 8.38 -20.35 -13.48
CA ASP A 377 9.10 -19.79 -14.62
C ASP A 377 9.78 -18.48 -14.24
N MET A 378 11.01 -18.28 -14.71
CA MET A 378 11.76 -17.05 -14.53
C MET A 378 12.59 -16.71 -15.78
N GLN A 379 12.23 -15.62 -16.42
CA GLN A 379 12.83 -15.13 -17.67
C GLN A 379 13.59 -13.80 -17.50
N TRP A 380 13.49 -13.18 -16.33
CA TRP A 380 14.18 -11.94 -15.97
C TRP A 380 14.62 -11.96 -14.50
N THR A 381 15.65 -11.19 -14.13
CA THR A 381 16.22 -11.17 -12.77
C THR A 381 16.22 -9.81 -12.10
N SER A 382 16.37 -8.73 -12.86
CA SER A 382 16.55 -7.36 -12.38
C SER A 382 15.66 -6.37 -13.11
N HIS A 383 15.05 -5.43 -12.37
CA HIS A 383 14.31 -4.31 -12.96
C HIS A 383 15.26 -3.14 -13.26
N THR A 384 14.78 -2.14 -14.02
CA THR A 384 15.67 -1.11 -14.57
C THR A 384 16.28 -0.16 -13.52
N GLU A 385 15.56 0.18 -12.46
CA GLU A 385 16.08 1.00 -11.35
C GLU A 385 17.18 0.29 -10.54
N ALA A 386 17.21 -1.04 -10.58
CA ALA A 386 18.31 -1.84 -10.04
C ALA A 386 19.46 -2.04 -11.05
N GLY A 387 19.44 -1.34 -12.19
CA GLY A 387 20.46 -1.44 -13.24
C GLY A 387 20.19 -2.51 -14.30
N GLY A 388 19.00 -3.13 -14.30
CA GLY A 388 18.61 -4.09 -15.32
C GLY A 388 18.40 -3.46 -16.70
N ASP A 389 18.70 -4.19 -17.75
CA ASP A 389 18.47 -3.75 -19.12
C ASP A 389 16.96 -3.66 -19.44
N THR A 390 16.57 -2.77 -20.35
CA THR A 390 15.16 -2.47 -20.64
C THR A 390 14.46 -3.56 -21.48
N THR A 391 15.21 -4.50 -22.05
CA THR A 391 14.69 -5.52 -22.98
C THR A 391 14.55 -6.88 -22.29
N GLY A 392 15.60 -7.30 -21.59
CA GLY A 392 15.74 -8.58 -20.91
C GLY A 392 15.45 -8.54 -19.42
N GLY A 393 15.59 -7.39 -18.76
CA GLY A 393 15.49 -7.31 -17.30
C GLY A 393 16.66 -8.02 -16.63
N GLU A 394 17.88 -7.82 -17.14
CA GLU A 394 19.09 -8.51 -16.73
C GLU A 394 20.29 -7.57 -16.58
N GLY A 395 21.35 -8.03 -15.91
CA GLY A 395 22.61 -7.28 -15.76
C GLY A 395 22.63 -6.27 -14.62
N GLY A 396 21.49 -6.02 -13.96
CA GLY A 396 21.41 -5.23 -12.73
C GLY A 396 21.60 -6.07 -11.47
N VAL A 397 21.18 -5.51 -10.33
CA VAL A 397 21.05 -6.27 -9.09
C VAL A 397 19.81 -7.18 -9.18
N PRO A 398 19.95 -8.51 -9.10
CA PRO A 398 18.84 -9.44 -9.12
C PRO A 398 17.89 -9.28 -7.93
N ALA A 399 16.69 -9.83 -8.04
CA ALA A 399 15.69 -9.80 -6.97
C ALA A 399 16.24 -10.34 -5.64
N PHE A 400 15.77 -9.78 -4.53
CA PHE A 400 16.06 -10.32 -3.21
C PHE A 400 15.11 -11.48 -2.88
N VAL A 401 15.65 -12.56 -2.33
CA VAL A 401 14.89 -13.71 -1.86
C VAL A 401 15.26 -13.98 -0.42
N GLY A 402 14.29 -13.96 0.49
CA GLY A 402 14.55 -14.14 1.91
C GLY A 402 13.54 -13.46 2.81
N PHE A 403 13.97 -13.18 4.03
CA PHE A 403 13.10 -12.78 5.12
C PHE A 403 13.78 -11.68 5.94
N ASN A 404 13.01 -10.71 6.41
CA ASN A 404 13.49 -9.71 7.37
C ASN A 404 12.51 -9.59 8.55
N ALA A 405 13.05 -9.53 9.77
CA ALA A 405 12.23 -9.48 10.99
C ALA A 405 11.63 -8.10 11.26
N GLY A 406 12.20 -7.03 10.68
CA GLY A 406 11.71 -5.66 10.82
C GLY A 406 12.00 -5.02 12.19
N ASN A 407 12.97 -5.55 12.92
CA ASN A 407 13.35 -5.07 14.26
C ASN A 407 14.83 -4.68 14.37
N GLY A 408 15.53 -4.53 13.24
CA GLY A 408 16.94 -4.14 13.22
C GLY A 408 17.93 -5.26 13.57
N THR A 409 17.46 -6.47 13.91
CA THR A 409 18.34 -7.52 14.48
C THR A 409 18.46 -8.79 13.65
N ARG A 410 17.39 -9.25 13.00
CA ARG A 410 17.37 -10.55 12.31
C ARG A 410 16.90 -10.41 10.88
N SER A 411 17.66 -11.03 9.97
CA SER A 411 17.33 -11.20 8.56
C SER A 411 17.85 -12.56 8.11
N PHE A 412 17.31 -13.07 7.01
CA PHE A 412 17.80 -14.25 6.32
C PHE A 412 17.79 -13.95 4.83
N GLU A 413 18.97 -13.98 4.21
CA GLU A 413 19.12 -13.89 2.77
C GLU A 413 19.30 -15.29 2.19
N TYR A 414 18.53 -15.68 1.17
CA TYR A 414 18.59 -17.03 0.62
C TYR A 414 19.78 -17.22 -0.32
N TYR A 415 20.95 -17.45 0.27
CA TYR A 415 22.20 -17.72 -0.44
C TYR A 415 22.22 -19.14 -1.06
N PRO A 416 22.83 -19.35 -2.24
CA PRO A 416 23.53 -18.40 -3.11
C PRO A 416 22.65 -17.66 -4.13
N TYR A 417 21.32 -17.66 -3.98
CA TYR A 417 20.39 -17.19 -5.01
C TYR A 417 20.06 -15.70 -4.94
N SER A 418 19.75 -15.20 -3.74
CA SER A 418 19.30 -13.83 -3.54
C SER A 418 20.32 -12.81 -4.04
N GLN A 419 19.86 -11.85 -4.83
CA GLN A 419 20.70 -10.77 -5.38
C GLN A 419 21.95 -11.28 -6.12
N ARG A 420 21.86 -12.46 -6.75
CA ARG A 420 22.90 -13.09 -7.57
C ARG A 420 22.31 -13.63 -8.87
N SER A 421 23.12 -13.76 -9.91
CA SER A 421 22.67 -14.24 -11.22
C SER A 421 22.13 -15.67 -11.18
N THR A 422 22.61 -16.46 -10.22
CA THR A 422 22.12 -17.81 -9.86
C THR A 422 20.67 -17.83 -9.42
N ILE A 423 20.01 -16.69 -9.16
CA ILE A 423 18.58 -16.66 -8.85
C ILE A 423 17.76 -17.44 -9.89
N ARG A 424 18.15 -17.39 -11.17
CA ARG A 424 17.53 -18.13 -12.29
C ARG A 424 17.41 -19.64 -12.03
N ASP A 425 18.34 -20.19 -11.25
CA ASP A 425 18.40 -21.61 -10.96
C ASP A 425 17.30 -22.02 -9.97
N LEU A 426 16.61 -21.10 -9.29
CA LEU A 426 15.55 -21.45 -8.32
C LEU A 426 14.43 -22.27 -8.94
N VAL A 427 14.18 -22.19 -10.26
CA VAL A 427 13.19 -23.01 -11.00
C VAL A 427 13.65 -24.46 -11.14
N GLY A 428 14.96 -24.69 -11.27
CA GLY A 428 15.55 -26.04 -11.41
C GLY A 428 16.15 -26.60 -10.12
N ARG A 429 16.21 -25.80 -9.06
CA ARG A 429 16.76 -26.13 -7.75
C ARG A 429 15.64 -26.21 -6.71
N GLY A 430 16.00 -26.68 -5.51
CA GLY A 430 15.01 -27.12 -4.54
C GLY A 430 14.45 -28.48 -4.96
N TRP A 431 14.15 -29.32 -3.99
CA TRP A 431 13.67 -30.69 -4.21
C TRP A 431 12.63 -31.09 -3.17
N ALA A 432 11.95 -30.11 -2.58
CA ALA A 432 10.92 -30.39 -1.61
C ALA A 432 9.76 -31.13 -2.29
N ASN A 433 9.33 -32.24 -1.71
CA ASN A 433 8.31 -33.13 -2.29
C ASN A 433 8.64 -33.59 -3.72
N ASN A 434 9.93 -33.77 -4.04
CA ASN A 434 10.42 -34.16 -5.38
C ASN A 434 10.14 -33.16 -6.50
N PHE A 435 9.78 -31.91 -6.19
CA PHE A 435 9.59 -30.87 -7.20
C PHE A 435 10.85 -29.99 -7.34
N PRO A 436 11.48 -29.93 -8.53
CA PRO A 436 12.35 -28.81 -8.85
C PRO A 436 11.52 -27.52 -8.83
N GLY A 437 12.08 -26.44 -8.29
CA GLY A 437 11.36 -25.18 -8.14
C GLY A 437 10.69 -24.97 -6.79
N ARG A 438 10.58 -26.02 -5.95
CA ARG A 438 9.94 -25.94 -4.63
C ARG A 438 10.96 -25.86 -3.50
N HIS A 439 10.84 -24.80 -2.69
CA HIS A 439 11.68 -24.53 -1.53
C HIS A 439 10.78 -24.30 -0.31
N ILE A 440 11.02 -25.03 0.78
CA ILE A 440 10.21 -24.90 2.01
C ILE A 440 11.08 -24.34 3.13
N PHE A 441 10.53 -23.39 3.87
CA PHE A 441 11.17 -22.74 5.01
C PHE A 441 10.24 -22.82 6.23
N ARG A 442 10.81 -23.12 7.40
CA ARG A 442 10.16 -22.83 8.67
C ARG A 442 10.53 -21.40 9.08
N ILE A 443 9.55 -20.59 9.48
CA ILE A 443 9.70 -19.13 9.61
C ILE A 443 9.18 -18.54 10.94
N ASP A 444 8.64 -19.37 11.85
CA ASP A 444 8.02 -18.90 13.09
C ASP A 444 8.97 -18.19 14.06
N GLU A 445 10.20 -18.67 14.27
CA GLU A 445 11.18 -18.06 15.19
C GLU A 445 12.51 -17.71 14.51
N ASN A 446 13.22 -18.74 14.04
CA ASN A 446 14.39 -18.64 13.19
C ASN A 446 14.04 -19.19 11.81
N ILE A 447 14.68 -18.66 10.77
CA ILE A 447 14.49 -19.19 9.42
C ILE A 447 15.30 -20.47 9.28
N MET A 448 14.60 -21.58 9.05
CA MET A 448 15.23 -22.88 8.82
C MET A 448 14.81 -23.38 7.45
N LEU A 449 15.79 -23.79 6.65
CA LEU A 449 15.54 -24.51 5.40
C LEU A 449 14.96 -25.88 5.74
N GLY A 450 13.79 -26.19 5.18
CA GLY A 450 13.11 -27.46 5.41
C GLY A 450 13.77 -28.64 4.71
N THR A 451 14.40 -28.40 3.56
CA THR A 451 15.11 -29.42 2.79
C THR A 451 16.63 -29.30 2.97
N CYS A 452 17.29 -30.45 3.07
CA CYS A 452 18.73 -30.54 2.91
C CYS A 452 19.07 -30.35 1.43
N ASN A 453 19.28 -29.11 0.99
CA ASN A 453 19.82 -28.87 -0.35
C ASN A 453 21.23 -29.46 -0.42
N LYS A 454 21.42 -30.50 -1.25
CA LYS A 454 22.76 -31.05 -1.57
C LYS A 454 23.71 -30.01 -2.18
N ASP A 455 23.17 -28.88 -2.64
CA ASP A 455 23.89 -27.80 -3.31
C ASP A 455 24.33 -26.64 -2.38
N ILE A 456 23.93 -26.63 -1.09
CA ILE A 456 24.36 -25.59 -0.12
C ILE A 456 25.61 -26.04 0.66
N GLY A 457 26.15 -27.22 0.35
CA GLY A 457 27.41 -27.70 0.88
C GLY A 457 28.59 -27.38 -0.03
N GLN A 458 29.12 -26.15 0.04
CA GLN A 458 30.57 -25.84 -0.04
C GLN A 458 30.85 -24.36 0.24
#